data_AF-A0A2N5YX39-F1
#
_entry.id   AF-A0A2N5YX39-F1
#
_cell.length_a   1.000
_cell.length_b   1.000
_cell.length_c   1.000
_cell.angle_alpha   90.00
_cell.angle_beta   90.00
_cell.angle_gamma   90.00
#
_symmetry.space_group_name_H-M   'P 1'
#
loop_
_entity.id
_entity.type
_entity.pdbx_description
1 polymer ?
#
loop_
_entity_poly.entity_id
_entity_poly.type
_entity_poly.pdbx_seq_one_letter_code
_entity_poly.pdbx_strand_id
1 'polypeptide(L)'
;MKSKTTLRSVMVWLTIIGLSLIITNNSVFLHVHKLENGKIISHAHPFNKTEKSPNGAAKHKHSQQELYIYHILNNVLILGLSLIIIGKIYRSKNNIKRYYYNYFHSSFYNLTLKVRPPPTV
;
A
#
# COMPACT_ATOMS: atom_id res chain seq x y z
N MET A 1 23.13 -12.29 12.54
CA MET A 1 22.89 -11.27 11.48
C MET A 1 21.64 -11.54 10.59
N LYS A 2 20.60 -12.26 11.08
CA LYS A 2 19.38 -12.62 10.32
C LYS A 2 18.16 -11.69 10.53
N SER A 3 18.16 -10.78 11.52
CA SER A 3 16.90 -10.13 11.95
C SER A 3 16.39 -9.00 11.04
N LYS A 4 17.26 -8.34 10.28
CA LYS A 4 16.85 -7.20 9.43
C LYS A 4 16.04 -7.63 8.20
N THR A 5 16.33 -8.81 7.64
CA THR A 5 15.60 -9.34 6.48
C THR A 5 14.24 -9.90 6.87
N THR A 6 14.13 -10.56 8.04
CA THR A 6 12.85 -11.04 8.56
C THR A 6 11.91 -9.91 8.92
N LEU A 7 12.39 -8.86 9.59
CA LEU A 7 11.58 -7.67 9.91
C LEU A 7 11.01 -7.02 8.66
N ARG A 8 11.84 -6.84 7.62
CA ARG A 8 11.40 -6.25 6.36
C ARG A 8 10.32 -7.09 5.68
N SER A 9 10.47 -8.42 5.66
CA SER A 9 9.47 -9.32 5.08
C SER A 9 8.16 -9.30 5.86
N VAL A 10 8.22 -9.27 7.21
CA VAL A 10 7.03 -9.11 8.05
C VAL A 10 6.30 -7.80 7.74
N MET A 11 7.02 -6.67 7.64
CA MET A 11 6.40 -5.39 7.29
C MET A 11 5.73 -5.41 5.91
N VAL A 12 6.32 -6.10 4.92
CA VAL A 12 5.70 -6.26 3.59
C VAL A 12 4.38 -7.03 3.72
N TRP A 13 4.38 -8.16 4.41
CA TRP A 13 3.18 -8.97 4.61
C TRP A 13 2.09 -8.21 5.36
N LEU A 14 2.45 -7.47 6.42
CA LEU A 14 1.50 -6.60 7.14
C LEU A 14 0.88 -5.54 6.23
N THR A 15 1.67 -4.94 5.33
CA THR A 15 1.15 -3.93 4.39
C THR A 15 0.17 -4.56 3.40
N ILE A 16 0.50 -5.74 2.85
CA ILE A 16 -0.34 -6.45 1.88
C ILE A 16 -1.64 -6.90 2.55
N ILE A 17 -1.55 -7.57 3.69
CA ILE A 17 -2.71 -8.05 4.46
C ILE A 17 -3.60 -6.86 4.84
N GLY A 18 -3.02 -5.79 5.37
CA GLY A 18 -3.76 -4.58 5.74
C GLY A 18 -4.50 -3.96 4.56
N LEU A 19 -3.86 -3.85 3.40
CA LEU A 19 -4.49 -3.32 2.19
C LEU A 19 -5.63 -4.24 1.71
N SER A 20 -5.41 -5.55 1.68
CA SER A 20 -6.43 -6.54 1.31
C SER A 20 -7.65 -6.45 2.23
N LEU A 21 -7.45 -6.37 3.54
CA LEU A 21 -8.54 -6.23 4.50
C LEU A 21 -9.34 -4.94 4.29
N ILE A 22 -8.67 -3.81 4.03
CA ILE A 22 -9.33 -2.54 3.75
C ILE A 22 -10.14 -2.61 2.46
N ILE A 23 -9.61 -3.22 1.40
CA ILE A 23 -10.31 -3.38 0.11
C ILE A 23 -11.53 -4.29 0.29
N THR A 24 -11.37 -5.43 0.95
CA THR A 24 -12.47 -6.36 1.25
C THR A 24 -13.54 -5.69 2.09
N ASN A 25 -13.16 -4.95 3.14
CA ASN A 25 -14.10 -4.20 3.96
C ASN A 25 -14.88 -3.18 3.12
N ASN A 26 -14.19 -2.38 2.30
CA ASN A 26 -14.82 -1.41 1.41
C ASN A 26 -15.66 -2.03 0.29
N SER A 27 -15.49 -3.32 -0.02
CA SER A 27 -16.26 -4.00 -1.08
C SER A 27 -17.48 -4.72 -0.53
N VAL A 28 -17.35 -5.35 0.64
CA VAL A 28 -18.41 -6.19 1.24
C VAL A 28 -19.31 -5.39 2.17
N PHE A 29 -18.77 -4.37 2.83
CA PHE A 29 -19.44 -3.65 3.90
C PHE A 29 -19.63 -2.16 3.58
N LEU A 30 -19.66 -1.78 2.31
CA LEU A 30 -19.86 -0.39 1.90
C LEU A 30 -21.27 0.11 2.21
N HIS A 31 -21.34 1.25 2.87
CA HIS A 31 -22.56 1.98 3.16
C HIS A 31 -22.43 3.40 2.63
N VAL A 32 -23.53 3.92 2.10
CA VAL A 32 -23.59 5.26 1.50
C VAL A 32 -24.67 6.07 2.21
N HIS A 33 -24.29 7.24 2.70
CA HIS A 33 -25.19 8.21 3.31
C HIS A 33 -25.23 9.48 2.48
N LYS A 34 -26.45 9.98 2.26
CA LYS A 34 -26.68 11.32 1.71
C LYS A 34 -26.89 12.29 2.87
N LEU A 35 -26.08 13.33 2.94
CA LEU A 35 -26.21 14.39 3.95
C LEU A 35 -27.31 15.38 3.54
N GLU A 36 -27.79 16.16 4.50
CA GLU A 36 -28.82 17.19 4.29
C GLU A 36 -28.38 18.25 3.26
N ASN A 37 -27.07 18.50 3.16
CA ASN A 37 -26.47 19.40 2.17
C ASN A 37 -26.27 18.75 0.78
N GLY A 38 -26.78 17.55 0.54
CA GLY A 38 -26.67 16.83 -0.73
C GLY A 38 -25.33 16.10 -0.95
N LYS A 39 -24.35 16.24 -0.05
CA LYS A 39 -23.08 15.51 -0.15
C LYS A 39 -23.29 14.02 0.10
N ILE A 40 -22.61 13.19 -0.70
CA ILE A 40 -22.61 11.74 -0.54
C ILE A 40 -21.34 11.35 0.23
N ILE A 41 -21.50 10.63 1.35
CA ILE A 41 -20.38 10.06 2.10
C ILE A 41 -20.56 8.54 2.12
N SER A 42 -19.53 7.84 1.63
CA SER A 42 -19.43 6.40 1.71
C SER A 42 -18.43 5.99 2.79
N HIS A 43 -18.78 5.00 3.60
CA HIS A 43 -17.91 4.38 4.59
C HIS A 43 -18.16 2.88 4.66
N ALA A 44 -17.24 2.11 5.23
CA ALA A 44 -17.35 0.65 5.26
C ALA A 44 -17.09 0.06 6.63
N HIS A 45 -18.03 -0.72 7.13
CA HIS A 45 -17.92 -1.43 8.42
C HIS A 45 -18.96 -2.56 8.52
N PRO A 46 -18.66 -3.66 9.24
CA PRO A 46 -19.62 -4.75 9.44
C PRO A 46 -20.89 -4.26 10.13
N PHE A 47 -22.05 -4.51 9.52
CA PHE A 47 -23.34 -4.16 10.10
C PHE A 47 -24.05 -5.39 10.65
N ASN A 48 -24.78 -5.22 11.76
CA ASN A 48 -25.54 -6.30 12.35
C ASN A 48 -26.91 -6.42 11.67
N LYS A 49 -27.06 -7.38 10.76
CA LYS A 49 -28.30 -7.65 10.00
C LYS A 49 -29.53 -7.94 10.89
N THR A 50 -29.33 -8.27 12.17
CA THR A 50 -30.43 -8.57 13.10
C THR A 50 -31.04 -7.33 13.75
N GLU A 51 -30.43 -6.15 13.65
CA GLU A 51 -31.00 -4.89 14.15
C GLU A 51 -32.00 -4.30 13.14
N LYS A 52 -33.13 -4.99 12.97
CA LYS A 52 -34.29 -4.40 12.29
C LYS A 52 -34.94 -3.40 13.25
N SER A 53 -35.02 -2.12 12.86
CA SER A 53 -35.97 -1.19 13.49
C SER A 53 -37.40 -1.66 13.17
N PRO A 54 -38.38 -1.45 14.07
CA PRO A 54 -39.79 -1.78 13.81
C PRO A 54 -40.33 -1.21 12.49
N ASN A 55 -39.71 -0.15 11.97
CA ASN A 55 -40.16 0.57 10.76
C ASN A 55 -39.31 0.27 9.52
N GLY A 56 -38.50 -0.79 9.49
CA GLY A 56 -37.70 -1.18 8.31
C GLY A 56 -36.51 -0.27 7.98
N ALA A 57 -36.34 0.87 8.65
CA ALA A 57 -35.15 1.70 8.57
C ALA A 57 -34.03 1.12 9.46
N ALA A 58 -32.80 1.01 8.95
CA ALA A 58 -31.67 0.54 9.74
C ALA A 58 -31.51 1.39 11.03
N LYS A 59 -31.36 0.75 12.19
CA LYS A 59 -31.20 1.41 13.50
C LYS A 59 -29.83 2.08 13.66
N HIS A 60 -28.88 1.75 12.81
CA HIS A 60 -27.51 2.30 12.81
C HIS A 60 -27.48 3.69 12.16
N LYS A 61 -27.78 4.73 12.94
CA LYS A 61 -27.56 6.13 12.51
C LYS A 61 -26.25 6.62 13.11
N HIS A 62 -25.25 6.83 12.25
CA HIS A 62 -24.04 7.54 12.62
C HIS A 62 -24.27 9.06 12.66
N SER A 63 -23.60 9.73 13.59
CA SER A 63 -23.50 11.18 13.53
C SER A 63 -22.72 11.60 12.27
N GLN A 64 -23.04 12.76 11.70
CA GLN A 64 -22.29 13.30 10.55
C GLN A 64 -20.79 13.43 10.85
N GLN A 65 -20.42 13.71 12.10
CA GLN A 65 -19.03 13.80 12.54
C GLN A 65 -18.32 12.44 12.49
N GLU A 66 -18.98 11.37 12.93
CA GLU A 66 -18.45 10.00 12.88
C GLU A 66 -18.22 9.55 11.44
N LEU A 67 -19.19 9.81 10.56
CA LEU A 67 -19.10 9.53 9.14
C LEU A 67 -17.90 10.26 8.50
N TYR A 68 -17.67 11.51 8.88
CA TYR A 68 -16.56 12.29 8.36
C TYR A 68 -15.20 11.77 8.84
N ILE A 69 -15.09 11.37 10.12
CA ILE A 69 -13.87 10.77 10.68
C ILE A 69 -13.57 9.45 9.97
N TYR A 70 -14.54 8.56 9.81
CA TYR A 70 -14.36 7.29 9.08
C TYR A 70 -13.95 7.51 7.64
N HIS A 71 -14.53 8.51 6.98
CA HIS A 71 -14.15 8.88 5.63
C HIS A 71 -12.68 9.33 5.54
N ILE A 72 -12.23 10.20 6.44
CA ILE A 72 -10.83 10.65 6.46
C ILE A 72 -9.90 9.48 6.74
N LEU A 73 -10.17 8.68 7.77
CA LEU A 73 -9.33 7.55 8.16
C LEU A 73 -9.17 6.55 7.01
N ASN A 74 -10.27 6.18 6.35
CA ASN A 74 -10.23 5.26 5.22
C ASN A 74 -9.37 5.79 4.07
N ASN A 75 -9.54 7.06 3.70
CA ASN A 75 -8.76 7.69 2.63
C ASN A 75 -7.27 7.80 2.98
N VAL A 76 -6.94 8.22 4.20
CA VAL A 76 -5.55 8.35 4.66
C VAL A 76 -4.85 6.99 4.69
N LEU A 77 -5.54 5.94 5.14
CA LEU A 77 -4.98 4.58 5.17
C LEU A 77 -4.74 4.04 3.75
N ILE A 78 -5.69 4.20 2.83
CA ILE A 78 -5.53 3.77 1.44
C ILE A 78 -4.39 4.53 0.76
N LEU A 79 -4.34 5.86 0.94
CA LEU A 79 -3.27 6.69 0.38
C LEU A 79 -1.90 6.32 0.95
N GLY A 80 -1.80 6.18 2.28
CA GLY A 80 -0.55 5.82 2.95
C GLY A 80 0.00 4.46 2.50
N LEU A 81 -0.85 3.43 2.48
CA LEU A 81 -0.45 2.08 2.06
C LEU A 81 -0.08 2.02 0.58
N SER A 82 -0.81 2.72 -0.29
CA SER A 82 -0.49 2.76 -1.72
C SER A 82 0.85 3.43 -2.00
N LEU A 83 1.17 4.55 -1.32
CA LEU A 83 2.46 5.22 -1.44
C LEU A 83 3.64 4.33 -1.00
N ILE A 84 3.47 3.53 0.07
CA ILE A 84 4.50 2.58 0.52
C ILE A 84 4.79 1.53 -0.56
N ILE A 85 3.75 1.01 -1.22
CA ILE A 85 3.89 0.01 -2.29
C ILE A 85 4.58 0.64 -3.51
N ILE A 86 4.13 1.82 -3.94
CA ILE A 86 4.72 2.55 -5.08
C ILE A 86 6.20 2.84 -4.81
N GLY A 87 6.55 3.32 -3.61
CA GLY A 87 7.94 3.58 -3.22
C GLY A 87 8.82 2.32 -3.27
N LYS A 88 8.28 1.16 -2.87
CA LYS A 88 8.99 -0.12 -2.97
C LYS A 88 9.20 -0.56 -4.41
N ILE A 89 8.19 -0.42 -5.28
CA ILE A 89 8.30 -0.72 -6.71
C ILE A 89 9.36 0.18 -7.36
N TYR A 90 9.32 1.47 -7.08
CA TYR A 90 10.28 2.44 -7.61
C TYR A 90 11.72 2.11 -7.18
N ARG A 91 11.93 1.80 -5.89
CA ARG A 91 13.23 1.37 -5.37
C ARG A 91 13.73 0.07 -6.00
N SER A 92 12.83 -0.89 -6.26
CA SER A 92 13.16 -2.15 -6.93
C SER A 92 13.70 -1.92 -8.34
N LYS A 93 13.00 -1.09 -9.14
CA LYS A 93 13.45 -0.71 -10.50
C LYS A 93 14.83 -0.04 -10.46
N ASN A 94 15.08 0.84 -9.50
CA ASN A 94 16.37 1.51 -9.38
C ASN A 94 17.51 0.53 -9.01
N ASN A 95 17.24 -0.45 -8.14
CA ASN A 95 18.22 -1.48 -7.81
C ASN A 95 18.59 -2.35 -9.02
N ILE A 96 17.60 -2.70 -9.86
CA ILE A 96 17.81 -3.44 -11.12
C ILE A 96 18.67 -2.64 -12.08
N LYS A 97 18.35 -1.35 -12.31
CA LYS A 97 19.18 -0.47 -13.14
C LYS A 97 20.62 -0.39 -12.62
N ARG A 98 20.80 -0.23 -11.31
CA ARG A 98 22.12 -0.18 -10.67
C ARG A 98 22.88 -1.50 -10.81
N TYR A 99 22.20 -2.64 -10.71
CA TYR A 99 22.80 -3.96 -10.93
C TYR A 99 23.34 -4.09 -12.35
N TYR A 100 22.53 -3.78 -13.36
CA TYR A 100 22.96 -3.81 -14.76
C TYR A 100 24.07 -2.81 -15.04
N TYR A 101 23.99 -1.59 -14.49
CA TYR A 101 25.06 -0.60 -14.61
C TYR A 101 26.38 -1.14 -14.04
N ASN A 102 26.37 -1.66 -12.81
CA ASN A 102 27.58 -2.19 -12.17
C ASN A 102 28.13 -3.42 -12.89
N TYR A 103 27.25 -4.32 -13.37
CA TYR A 103 27.65 -5.50 -14.14
C TYR A 103 28.29 -5.10 -15.47
N PHE A 104 27.64 -4.20 -16.23
CA PHE A 104 28.17 -3.69 -17.49
C PHE A 104 29.49 -2.96 -17.28
N HIS A 105 29.57 -2.06 -16.29
CA HIS A 105 30.78 -1.31 -15.99
C HIS A 105 31.93 -2.23 -15.56
N SER A 106 31.68 -3.18 -14.65
CA SER A 106 32.69 -4.17 -14.23
C SER A 106 33.16 -5.04 -15.40
N SER A 107 32.24 -5.52 -16.23
CA SER A 107 32.59 -6.34 -17.40
C SER A 107 33.37 -5.54 -18.43
N PHE A 108 32.99 -4.29 -18.69
CA PHE A 108 33.65 -3.43 -19.66
C PHE A 108 35.05 -3.02 -19.18
N TYR A 109 35.22 -2.65 -17.90
CA TYR A 109 36.52 -2.33 -17.31
C TYR A 109 37.48 -3.52 -17.35
N ASN A 110 37.00 -4.73 -17.02
CA ASN A 110 37.83 -5.95 -17.11
C ASN A 110 38.20 -6.32 -18.55
N LEU A 111 37.41 -5.90 -19.54
CA LEU A 111 37.66 -6.18 -20.96
C LEU A 111 38.61 -5.16 -21.59
N THR A 112 38.52 -3.88 -21.23
CA THR A 112 39.31 -2.80 -21.83
C THR A 112 40.61 -2.48 -21.10
N LEU A 113 40.69 -2.72 -19.78
CA LEU A 113 41.87 -2.40 -18.97
C LEU A 113 42.75 -3.62 -18.65
N LYS A 114 42.49 -4.78 -19.26
CA LYS A 114 43.47 -5.87 -19.34
C LYS A 114 44.57 -5.48 -20.35
N VAL A 115 45.21 -4.34 -20.10
CA VAL A 115 46.37 -3.86 -20.84
C VAL A 115 47.47 -4.88 -20.61
N ARG A 116 48.04 -5.38 -21.70
CA ARG A 116 49.17 -6.31 -21.62
C ARG A 116 50.29 -5.64 -20.81
N PRO A 117 50.99 -6.37 -19.93
CA PRO A 117 52.14 -5.78 -19.24
C PRO A 117 53.12 -5.20 -20.27
N PRO A 118 53.79 -4.07 -19.93
CA PRO A 118 54.72 -3.42 -20.85
C PRO A 118 55.83 -4.40 -21.28
N PRO A 119 56.41 -4.24 -22.49
CA PRO A 119 57.45 -5.14 -22.99
C PRO A 119 58.60 -5.22 -21.99
N THR A 120 58.99 -6.43 -21.61
CA THR A 120 60.22 -6.64 -20.85
C THR A 120 61.39 -6.54 -21.82
N VAL A 121 62.21 -5.51 -21.64
CA VAL A 121 63.53 -5.33 -22.29
C VAL A 121 64.57 -6.22 -21.65
#